data_AF-I5C5N6-F1
#
_entry.id   AF-I5C5N6-F1
#
_cell.length_a   1.000
_cell.length_b   1.000
_cell.length_c   1.000
_cell.angle_alpha   90.00
_cell.angle_beta   90.00
_cell.angle_gamma   90.00
#
_symmetry.space_group_name_H-M   'P 1'
#
loop_
_entity.id
_entity.type
_entity.pdbx_description
1 polymer ?
#
loop_
_entity_poly.entity_id
_entity_poly.type
_entity_poly.pdbx_seq_one_letter_code
_entity_poly.pdbx_strand_id
1 'polypeptide(L)'
;MQQVHRERGYMLDPHGAVGYMGVKNFIKTLSAPCQGVFLETAHPGKFRDVVEETLGLELELPARLAAFLSGEKKVAPLGKDFAAFKAYLQQDAMQES
;
A
#
# COMPACT_ATOMS: atom_id res chain seq x y z
N MET A 1 -2.30 -3.60 -13.51
CA MET A 1 -1.63 -2.27 -13.48
C MET A 1 -1.19 -1.83 -14.88
N GLN A 2 -0.31 -2.57 -15.56
CA GLN A 2 0.20 -2.22 -16.90
C GLN A 2 -0.87 -1.80 -17.91
N GLN A 3 -1.97 -2.57 -18.02
CA GLN A 3 -3.06 -2.24 -18.94
C GLN A 3 -3.66 -0.86 -18.65
N VAL A 4 -4.00 -0.59 -17.38
CA VAL A 4 -4.64 0.68 -16.97
C VAL A 4 -3.67 1.85 -17.15
N HIS A 5 -2.40 1.67 -16.81
CA HIS A 5 -1.39 2.70 -17.02
C HIS A 5 -1.27 3.06 -18.51
N ARG A 6 -1.14 2.06 -19.38
CA ARG A 6 -1.02 2.26 -20.84
C ARG A 6 -2.27 2.88 -21.45
N GLU A 7 -3.47 2.44 -21.05
CA GLU A 7 -4.72 2.86 -21.69
C GLU A 7 -5.31 4.15 -21.11
N ARG A 8 -5.00 4.48 -19.85
CA ARG A 8 -5.64 5.59 -19.11
C ARG A 8 -4.65 6.59 -18.53
N GLY A 9 -3.35 6.30 -18.55
CA GLY A 9 -2.34 7.10 -17.83
C GLY A 9 -2.53 7.10 -16.31
N TYR A 10 -3.37 6.20 -15.78
CA TYR A 10 -3.66 6.13 -14.34
C TYR A 10 -2.82 5.03 -13.68
N MET A 11 -2.15 5.39 -12.60
CA MET A 11 -1.28 4.49 -11.86
C MET A 11 -2.01 3.95 -10.63
N LEU A 12 -2.36 2.67 -10.71
CA LEU A 12 -2.95 1.93 -9.60
C LEU A 12 -1.86 1.43 -8.66
N ASP A 13 -2.16 1.37 -7.38
CA ASP A 13 -1.48 0.53 -6.40
C ASP A 13 -1.86 -0.96 -6.60
N PRO A 14 -1.07 -1.92 -6.07
CA PRO A 14 -1.38 -3.34 -6.22
C PRO A 14 -2.79 -3.73 -5.70
N HIS A 15 -3.28 -3.10 -4.63
CA HIS A 15 -4.60 -3.35 -4.05
C HIS A 15 -5.71 -2.78 -4.93
N GLY A 16 -5.54 -1.53 -5.37
CA GLY A 16 -6.39 -0.88 -6.37
C GLY A 16 -6.53 -1.68 -7.65
N ALA A 17 -5.44 -2.31 -8.12
CA ALA A 17 -5.46 -3.19 -9.28
C ALA A 17 -6.34 -4.43 -9.08
N VAL A 18 -6.32 -5.05 -7.89
CA VAL A 18 -7.23 -6.15 -7.56
C VAL A 18 -8.68 -5.67 -7.53
N GLY A 19 -8.95 -4.53 -6.88
CA GLY A 19 -10.30 -3.95 -6.81
C GLY A 19 -10.86 -3.60 -8.19
N TYR A 20 -10.04 -2.97 -9.04
CA TYR A 20 -10.38 -2.65 -10.43
C TYR A 20 -10.72 -3.90 -11.25
N MET A 21 -9.90 -4.95 -11.15
CA MET A 21 -10.16 -6.22 -11.83
C MET A 21 -11.46 -6.87 -11.34
N GLY A 22 -11.70 -6.86 -10.02
CA GLY A 22 -12.93 -7.38 -9.43
C GLY A 22 -14.18 -6.72 -10.01
N VAL A 23 -14.23 -5.39 -9.98
CA VAL A 23 -15.36 -4.62 -10.54
C VAL A 23 -15.50 -4.84 -12.05
N LYS A 24 -14.38 -4.81 -12.80
CA LYS A 24 -14.38 -5.08 -14.24
C LYS A 24 -14.94 -6.46 -14.59
N ASN A 25 -14.58 -7.48 -13.83
CA ASN A 25 -15.04 -8.85 -14.07
C ASN A 25 -16.52 -9.01 -13.68
N PHE A 26 -16.94 -8.41 -12.57
CA PHE A 26 -18.34 -8.42 -12.15
C PHE A 26 -19.26 -7.72 -13.16
N ILE A 27 -18.88 -6.56 -13.69
CA ILE A 27 -19.69 -5.86 -14.70
C ILE A 27 -19.92 -6.73 -15.95
N LYS A 28 -18.96 -7.56 -16.35
CA LYS A 28 -19.10 -8.48 -17.49
C LYS A 28 -20.16 -9.56 -17.27
N THR A 29 -20.54 -9.86 -16.02
CA THR A 29 -21.57 -10.86 -15.71
C THR A 29 -22.98 -10.26 -15.70
N LEU A 30 -23.13 -8.95 -15.83
CA LEU A 30 -24.42 -8.27 -15.80
C LEU A 30 -25.02 -8.17 -17.20
N SER A 31 -26.34 -8.34 -17.29
CA SER A 31 -27.10 -8.21 -18.54
C SER A 31 -27.47 -6.77 -18.90
N ALA A 32 -27.31 -5.84 -17.95
CA ALA A 32 -27.60 -4.42 -18.12
C ALA A 32 -26.39 -3.56 -17.74
N PRO A 33 -26.25 -2.35 -18.31
CA PRO A 33 -25.19 -1.41 -17.94
C PRO A 33 -25.20 -1.08 -16.44
N CYS A 34 -24.01 -1.00 -15.84
CA CYS A 34 -23.82 -0.68 -14.43
C CYS A 34 -22.63 0.26 -14.24
N GLN A 35 -22.74 1.22 -13.30
CA GLN A 35 -21.63 2.05 -12.87
C GLN A 35 -20.80 1.31 -11.81
N GLY A 36 -19.55 0.99 -12.13
CA GLY A 36 -18.59 0.44 -11.19
C GLY A 36 -17.85 1.52 -10.41
N VAL A 37 -17.68 1.31 -9.10
CA VAL A 37 -16.77 2.08 -8.25
C VAL A 37 -15.88 1.08 -7.51
N PHE A 38 -14.57 1.31 -7.52
CA PHE A 38 -13.59 0.56 -6.75
C PHE A 38 -12.85 1.53 -5.83
N LEU A 39 -12.31 1.03 -4.72
CA LEU A 39 -11.60 1.85 -3.74
C LEU A 39 -10.10 1.66 -3.90
N GLU A 40 -9.40 2.77 -4.17
CA GLU A 40 -7.95 2.83 -4.11
C GLU A 40 -7.53 2.99 -2.64
N THR A 41 -7.10 1.90 -2.01
CA THR A 41 -6.86 1.87 -0.55
C THR A 41 -5.51 2.46 -0.15
N ALA A 42 -4.61 2.66 -1.10
CA ALA A 42 -3.28 3.20 -0.86
C ALA A 42 -2.78 4.04 -2.03
N HIS A 43 -1.87 4.97 -1.74
CA HIS A 43 -1.08 5.65 -2.77
C HIS A 43 -0.04 4.67 -3.36
N PRO A 44 0.23 4.66 -4.69
CA PRO A 44 1.22 3.77 -5.32
C PRO A 44 2.60 3.80 -4.66
N GLY A 45 3.03 4.97 -4.20
CA GLY A 45 4.30 5.17 -3.48
C GLY A 45 4.47 4.38 -2.17
N LYS A 46 3.39 3.83 -1.59
CA LYS A 46 3.51 2.88 -0.46
C LYS A 46 4.07 1.51 -0.89
N PHE A 47 4.01 1.20 -2.18
CA PHE A 47 4.45 -0.05 -2.78
C PHE A 47 5.41 0.22 -3.94
N ARG A 48 6.28 1.23 -3.78
CA ARG A 48 7.21 1.73 -4.81
C ARG A 48 7.85 0.59 -5.62
N ASP A 49 8.54 -0.32 -4.96
CA ASP A 49 9.29 -1.40 -5.61
C ASP A 49 8.40 -2.23 -6.54
N VAL A 50 7.20 -2.61 -6.08
CA VAL A 50 6.23 -3.39 -6.88
C VAL A 50 5.72 -2.58 -8.07
N VAL A 51 5.45 -1.29 -7.87
CA VAL A 51 4.95 -0.40 -8.94
C VAL A 51 6.01 -0.17 -10.00
N GLU A 52 7.24 0.14 -9.59
CA GLU A 52 8.38 0.37 -10.49
C GLU A 52 8.73 -0.88 -11.29
N GLU A 53 8.81 -2.05 -10.63
CA GLU A 53 9.03 -3.35 -11.30
C GLU A 53 7.91 -3.66 -12.31
N THR A 54 6.64 -3.48 -11.90
CA THR A 54 5.49 -3.83 -12.74
C THR A 54 5.36 -2.93 -13.97
N LEU A 55 5.67 -1.64 -13.82
CA LEU A 55 5.48 -0.64 -14.87
C LEU A 55 6.76 -0.30 -15.64
N GLY A 56 7.93 -0.75 -15.16
CA GLY A 56 9.22 -0.49 -15.78
C GLY A 56 9.59 1.00 -15.77
N LEU A 57 9.28 1.70 -14.69
CA LEU A 57 9.51 3.14 -14.53
C LEU A 57 10.05 3.46 -13.14
N GLU A 58 10.59 4.66 -12.97
CA GLU A 58 10.91 5.21 -11.65
C GLU A 58 9.75 6.08 -11.16
N LEU A 59 9.31 5.82 -9.93
CA LEU A 59 8.17 6.50 -9.32
C LEU A 59 8.63 7.75 -8.58
N GLU A 60 8.19 8.91 -9.05
CA GLU A 60 8.35 10.15 -8.28
C GLU A 60 7.46 10.14 -7.03
N LEU A 61 8.09 10.23 -5.86
CA LEU A 61 7.38 10.24 -4.58
C LEU A 61 7.02 11.68 -4.17
N PRO A 62 5.83 11.90 -3.58
CA PRO A 62 5.52 13.15 -2.91
C PRO A 62 6.56 13.46 -1.83
N ALA A 63 7.00 14.72 -1.74
CA ALA A 63 8.08 15.14 -0.83
C ALA A 63 7.90 14.66 0.63
N ARG A 64 6.67 14.68 1.15
CA ARG A 64 6.36 14.20 2.50
C ARG A 64 6.60 12.70 2.66
N LEU A 65 6.26 11.89 1.66
CA LEU A 65 6.47 10.44 1.70
C LEU A 65 7.95 10.10 1.52
N ALA A 66 8.65 10.81 0.62
CA ALA A 66 10.09 10.67 0.44
C ALA A 66 10.86 10.95 1.76
N ALA A 67 10.53 12.05 2.44
CA ALA A 67 11.14 12.40 3.73
C ALA A 67 10.89 11.35 4.82
N PHE A 68 9.69 10.75 4.84
CA PHE A 68 9.37 9.69 5.79
C PHE A 68 10.19 8.42 5.54
N LEU A 69 10.41 8.04 4.28
CA LEU A 69 11.18 6.85 3.91
C LEU A 69 12.69 7.01 4.18
N SER A 70 13.22 8.24 4.19
CA SER A 70 14.61 8.51 4.56
C SER A 70 14.87 8.56 6.07
N GLY A 71 13.83 8.48 6.90
CA GLY A 71 13.97 8.55 8.35
C GLY A 71 14.70 7.34 8.95
N GLU A 72 15.40 7.55 10.07
CA GLU A 72 16.02 6.46 10.82
C GLU A 72 14.95 5.56 11.45
N LYS A 73 15.04 4.26 11.18
CA LYS A 73 14.13 3.26 11.73
C LYS A 73 14.45 3.01 13.20
N LYS A 74 13.55 3.40 14.09
CA LYS A 74 13.60 3.04 15.51
C LYS A 74 12.77 1.78 15.73
N VAL A 75 13.42 0.63 15.84
CA VAL A 75 12.77 -0.68 15.98
C VAL A 75 13.47 -1.49 17.05
N ALA A 76 12.71 -2.01 18.02
CA ALA A 76 13.20 -2.97 19.00
C ALA A 76 12.83 -4.40 18.56
N PRO A 77 13.79 -5.33 18.43
CA PRO A 77 13.49 -6.72 18.08
C PRO A 77 12.87 -7.44 19.29
N LEU A 78 11.75 -8.14 19.07
CA LEU A 78 11.08 -8.94 20.08
C LEU A 78 10.77 -10.34 19.53
N GLY A 79 10.85 -11.33 20.42
CA GLY A 79 10.42 -12.69 20.12
C GLY A 79 8.89 -12.82 20.09
N LYS A 80 8.40 -14.01 19.71
CA LYS A 80 6.96 -14.34 19.69
C LYS A 80 6.38 -14.70 21.07
N ASP A 81 6.89 -14.09 22.13
CA ASP A 81 6.50 -14.38 23.51
C ASP A 81 5.70 -13.23 24.12
N PHE A 82 4.52 -13.54 24.65
CA PHE A 82 3.60 -12.54 25.20
C PHE A 82 4.13 -11.91 26.49
N ALA A 83 4.79 -12.68 27.36
CA ALA A 83 5.31 -12.16 28.62
C ALA A 83 6.44 -11.17 28.37
N ALA A 84 7.34 -11.47 27.43
CA ALA A 84 8.39 -10.58 26.96
C ALA A 84 7.82 -9.30 26.33
N PHE A 85 6.79 -9.41 25.46
CA PHE A 85 6.12 -8.24 24.88
C PHE A 85 5.47 -7.36 25.95
N LYS A 86 4.78 -7.96 26.93
CA LYS A 86 4.17 -7.22 28.05
C LYS A 86 5.22 -6.50 28.88
N ALA A 87 6.31 -7.18 29.24
CA ALA A 87 7.40 -6.59 30.01
C ALA A 87 8.06 -5.42 29.27
N TYR A 88 8.27 -5.56 27.96
CA TYR A 88 8.81 -4.50 27.11
C TYR A 88 7.95 -3.23 27.17
N LEU A 89 6.62 -3.35 26.95
CA LEU A 89 5.71 -2.21 27.00
C LEU A 89 5.66 -1.54 28.38
N GLN A 90 5.77 -2.33 29.45
CA GLN A 90 5.77 -1.81 30.82
C GLN A 90 7.07 -1.06 31.16
N GLN A 91 8.22 -1.48 30.59
CA GLN A 91 9.49 -0.80 30.78
C GLN A 91 9.58 0.50 29.97
N ASP A 92 9.14 0.50 28.71
CA ASP A 92 9.15 1.69 27.84
C ASP A 92 8.27 2.81 28.42
N ALA A 93 7.10 2.47 28.96
CA ALA A 93 6.19 3.44 29.59
C ALA A 93 6.79 4.14 30.82
N MET A 94 7.84 3.59 31.42
CA MET A 94 8.54 4.17 32.58
C MET A 94 9.76 5.01 32.21
N GLN A 95 10.22 5.00 30.96
CA GLN A 95 11.38 5.80 30.50
C GLN A 95 11.00 7.17 29.94
N GLU A 96 9.72 7.40 29.63
CA GLU A 96 9.18 8.69 29.17
C GLU A 96 8.52 9.52 30.29
N SER A 97 8.61 9.09 31.55
CA SER A 97 8.15 9.81 32.75
C SER A 97 9.31 10.45 33.50
#